data_AF-A0A964QAI3-F1
#
_entry.id   AF-A0A964QAI3-F1
#
_cell.length_a   1.000
_cell.length_b   1.000
_cell.length_c   1.000
_cell.angle_alpha   90.00
_cell.angle_beta   90.00
_cell.angle_gamma   90.00
#
_symmetry.space_group_name_H-M   'P 1'
#
loop_
_entity.id
_entity.type
_entity.pdbx_description
1 polymer ?
#
loop_
_entity_poly.entity_id
_entity_poly.type
_entity_poly.pdbx_seq_one_letter_code
_entity_poly.pdbx_strand_id
1 'polypeptide(L)'
;MSTDRIAVLERMLLARPDDARLRFGLALEYEKAGRTDDAVSALQAYLASSEDEGNAWGRLGALLLRLGRADDARSAYRRGIEQAIKHGHPSMAAELEGALEEI
;
A
#
# COMPACT_ATOMS: atom_id res chain seq x y z
N MET A 1 -16.73 20.02 -14.49
CA MET A 1 -16.80 19.19 -13.27
C MET A 1 -15.64 18.22 -13.33
N SER A 2 -14.59 18.46 -12.56
CA SER A 2 -13.51 17.47 -12.43
C SER A 2 -14.07 16.32 -11.62
N THR A 3 -14.34 15.20 -12.28
CA THR A 3 -14.89 14.01 -11.62
C THR A 3 -13.97 13.59 -10.49
N ASP A 4 -14.52 13.48 -9.28
CA ASP A 4 -13.79 12.94 -8.14
C ASP A 4 -13.38 11.50 -8.47
N ARG A 5 -12.07 11.32 -8.68
CA ARG A 5 -11.49 10.03 -9.07
C ARG A 5 -11.77 8.96 -8.02
N ILE A 6 -11.80 9.34 -6.74
CA ILE A 6 -12.11 8.43 -5.63
C ILE A 6 -13.52 7.90 -5.81
N ALA A 7 -14.52 8.79 -5.95
CA ALA A 7 -15.91 8.40 -6.12
C ALA A 7 -16.15 7.48 -7.34
N VAL A 8 -15.42 7.71 -8.44
CA VAL A 8 -15.48 6.82 -9.62
C VAL A 8 -14.94 5.43 -9.30
N LEU A 9 -13.77 5.36 -8.66
CA LEU A 9 -13.14 4.09 -8.33
C LEU A 9 -13.94 3.31 -7.29
N GLU A 10 -14.51 3.97 -6.29
CA GLU A 10 -15.42 3.35 -5.30
C GLU A 10 -16.64 2.73 -6.00
N ARG A 11 -17.28 3.47 -6.92
CA ARG A 11 -18.41 2.94 -7.69
C ARG A 11 -18.01 1.75 -8.55
N MET A 12 -16.82 1.78 -9.16
CA MET A 12 -16.32 0.67 -9.95
C MET A 12 -16.01 -0.56 -9.09
N LEU A 13 -15.54 -0.35 -7.86
CA LEU A 13 -15.27 -1.42 -6.90
C LEU A 13 -16.57 -2.05 -6.38
N LEU A 14 -17.64 -1.27 -6.19
CA LEU A 14 -18.96 -1.83 -5.86
C LEU A 14 -19.46 -2.83 -6.92
N ALA A 15 -19.18 -2.58 -8.19
CA ALA A 15 -19.53 -3.50 -9.28
C ALA A 15 -18.56 -4.69 -9.41
N ARG A 16 -17.33 -4.55 -8.91
CA ARG A 16 -16.25 -5.55 -8.99
C ARG A 16 -15.46 -5.56 -7.68
N PRO A 17 -16.04 -6.14 -6.61
CA PRO A 17 -15.50 -6.00 -5.26
C PRO A 17 -14.09 -6.58 -5.14
N ASP A 18 -13.75 -7.58 -5.94
CA ASP A 18 -12.48 -8.32 -5.90
C ASP A 18 -11.40 -7.78 -6.85
N ASP A 19 -11.65 -6.64 -7.51
CA ASP A 19 -10.66 -6.06 -8.42
C ASP A 19 -9.53 -5.37 -7.63
N ALA A 20 -8.44 -6.11 -7.42
CA ALA A 20 -7.25 -5.64 -6.73
C ALA A 20 -6.68 -4.35 -7.35
N ARG A 21 -6.77 -4.17 -8.68
CA ARG A 21 -6.25 -2.95 -9.34
C ARG A 21 -7.06 -1.72 -8.94
N LEU A 22 -8.38 -1.87 -8.75
CA LEU A 22 -9.21 -0.78 -8.26
C LEU A 22 -8.89 -0.43 -6.81
N ARG A 23 -8.62 -1.43 -5.96
CA ARG A 23 -8.19 -1.21 -4.56
C ARG A 23 -6.86 -0.46 -4.49
N PHE A 24 -5.88 -0.86 -5.28
CA PHE A 24 -4.60 -0.15 -5.37
C PHE A 24 -4.77 1.28 -5.90
N GLY A 25 -5.56 1.45 -6.96
CA GLY A 25 -5.89 2.77 -7.50
C GLY A 25 -6.55 3.68 -6.46
N LEU A 26 -7.51 3.16 -5.67
CA LEU A 26 -8.12 3.90 -4.57
C LEU A 26 -7.11 4.31 -3.51
N ALA A 27 -6.22 3.40 -3.11
CA ALA A 27 -5.21 3.70 -2.12
C ALA A 27 -4.32 4.88 -2.54
N LEU A 28 -3.89 4.92 -3.82
CA LEU A 28 -3.08 6.01 -4.34
C LEU A 28 -3.84 7.35 -4.34
N GLU A 29 -5.13 7.34 -4.67
CA GLU A 29 -5.93 8.56 -4.67
C GLU A 29 -6.25 9.03 -3.25
N TYR A 30 -6.48 8.11 -2.31
CA TYR A 30 -6.60 8.43 -0.88
C TYR A 30 -5.32 9.04 -0.32
N GLU A 31 -4.16 8.47 -0.67
CA GLU A 31 -2.85 9.00 -0.28
C GLU A 31 -2.68 10.45 -0.76
N LYS A 32 -2.99 10.72 -2.05
CA LYS A 32 -2.94 12.08 -2.63
C LYS A 32 -3.89 13.05 -1.94
N ALA A 33 -5.07 12.57 -1.55
CA ALA A 33 -6.08 13.36 -0.85
C ALA A 33 -5.78 13.57 0.65
N GLY A 34 -4.68 13.01 1.17
CA GLY A 34 -4.34 13.07 2.60
C GLY A 34 -5.22 12.20 3.49
N ARG A 35 -6.06 11.34 2.90
CA ARG A 35 -6.93 10.38 3.59
C ARG A 35 -6.11 9.13 3.95
N THR A 36 -5.14 9.29 4.85
CA THR A 36 -4.13 8.28 5.13
C THR A 36 -4.70 6.97 5.69
N ASP A 37 -5.69 7.01 6.58
CA ASP A 37 -6.36 5.80 7.08
C ASP A 37 -7.08 4.99 5.98
N ASP A 38 -7.74 5.68 5.05
CA ASP A 38 -8.41 5.04 3.91
C ASP A 38 -7.38 4.41 2.96
N ALA A 39 -6.26 5.09 2.72
CA ALA A 39 -5.16 4.57 1.91
C ALA A 39 -4.55 3.30 2.51
N VAL A 40 -4.33 3.28 3.83
CA VAL A 40 -3.85 2.10 4.58
C VAL A 40 -4.82 0.94 4.42
N SER A 41 -6.11 1.18 4.63
CA SER A 41 -7.16 0.15 4.53
C SER A 41 -7.23 -0.45 3.12
N ALA A 42 -7.17 0.41 2.09
CA ALA A 42 -7.18 -0.01 0.70
C ALA A 42 -5.92 -0.81 0.31
N LEU A 43 -4.74 -0.41 0.79
CA LEU A 43 -3.48 -1.16 0.58
C LEU A 43 -3.49 -2.52 1.28
N GLN A 44 -4.00 -2.60 2.51
CA GLN A 44 -4.12 -3.88 3.21
C GLN A 44 -5.04 -4.85 2.45
N ALA A 45 -6.19 -4.37 1.96
CA ALA A 45 -7.10 -5.16 1.15
C ALA A 45 -6.50 -5.57 -0.21
N TYR A 46 -5.65 -4.71 -0.80
CA TYR A 46 -4.90 -5.04 -2.01
C TYR A 46 -3.90 -6.18 -1.76
N LEU A 47 -3.05 -6.00 -0.73
CA LEU A 47 -1.96 -6.90 -0.37
C LEU A 47 -2.44 -8.27 0.13
N ALA A 48 -3.69 -8.38 0.58
CA ALA A 48 -4.29 -9.66 0.94
C ALA A 48 -4.50 -10.61 -0.25
N SER A 49 -4.54 -10.08 -1.49
CA SER A 49 -4.83 -10.84 -2.70
C SER A 49 -3.75 -10.77 -3.78
N SER A 50 -2.69 -9.98 -3.56
CA SER A 50 -1.65 -9.73 -4.55
C SER A 50 -0.30 -10.26 -4.08
N GLU A 51 0.36 -11.05 -4.93
CA GLU A 51 1.75 -11.47 -4.74
C GLU A 51 2.70 -10.53 -5.51
N ASP A 52 3.99 -10.51 -5.14
CA ASP A 52 5.02 -9.66 -5.77
C ASP A 52 4.79 -8.14 -5.65
N GLU A 53 4.35 -7.70 -4.47
CA GLU A 53 3.97 -6.31 -4.23
C GLU A 53 4.86 -5.61 -3.20
N GLY A 54 6.18 -5.80 -3.30
CA GLY A 54 7.15 -5.18 -2.37
C GLY A 54 7.02 -3.66 -2.28
N ASN A 55 6.72 -2.98 -3.39
CA ASN A 55 6.48 -1.53 -3.43
C ASN A 55 5.22 -1.14 -2.64
N ALA A 56 4.12 -1.90 -2.78
CA ALA A 56 2.89 -1.61 -2.04
C ALA A 56 3.07 -1.84 -0.52
N TRP A 57 3.86 -2.84 -0.11
CA TRP A 57 4.26 -3.01 1.30
C TRP A 57 5.08 -1.83 1.82
N GLY A 58 6.04 -1.32 1.04
CA GLY A 58 6.81 -0.13 1.39
C GLY A 58 5.96 1.12 1.56
N ARG A 59 4.99 1.32 0.64
CA ARG A 59 3.99 2.40 0.75
C ARG A 59 3.14 2.27 2.01
N LEU A 60 2.66 1.06 2.30
CA LEU A 60 1.90 0.79 3.51
C LEU A 60 2.72 1.15 4.77
N GLY A 61 4.00 0.76 4.83
CA GLY A 61 4.90 1.14 5.91
C GLY A 61 5.01 2.65 6.09
N ALA A 62 5.23 3.40 5.00
CA ALA A 62 5.36 4.85 5.04
C ALA A 62 4.08 5.55 5.53
N LEU A 63 2.91 5.08 5.08
CA LEU A 63 1.62 5.61 5.51
C LEU A 63 1.34 5.30 6.98
N LEU A 64 1.71 4.11 7.47
CA LEU A 64 1.57 3.75 8.88
C LEU A 64 2.46 4.61 9.78
N LEU A 65 3.67 4.96 9.35
CA LEU A 65 4.52 5.94 10.06
C LEU A 65 3.86 7.31 10.14
N ARG A 66 3.25 7.78 9.06
CA ARG A 66 2.51 9.06 9.05
C ARG A 66 1.34 9.07 10.05
N LEU A 67 0.78 7.91 10.36
CA LEU A 67 -0.26 7.73 11.39
C LEU A 67 0.30 7.51 12.80
N GLY A 68 1.63 7.52 12.98
CA GLY A 68 2.27 7.22 14.27
C GLY A 68 2.25 5.74 14.65
N ARG A 69 1.89 4.85 13.72
CA ARG A 69 1.77 3.40 13.94
C ARG A 69 3.09 2.69 13.59
N ALA A 70 4.14 2.99 14.35
CA ALA A 70 5.50 2.54 14.05
C ALA A 70 5.64 1.01 14.03
N ASP A 71 5.05 0.28 14.98
CA ASP A 71 5.15 -1.19 15.02
C ASP A 71 4.48 -1.87 13.81
N ASP A 72 3.35 -1.32 13.36
CA ASP A 72 2.67 -1.80 12.16
C ASP A 72 3.50 -1.48 10.91
N ALA A 73 4.14 -0.31 10.88
CA ALA A 73 5.03 0.06 9.78
C ALA A 73 6.22 -0.89 9.68
N ARG A 74 6.88 -1.20 10.81
CA ARG A 74 7.98 -2.18 10.84
C ARG A 74 7.53 -3.54 10.32
N SER A 75 6.32 -3.98 10.70
CA SER A 75 5.73 -5.22 10.21
C SER A 75 5.49 -5.19 8.70
N ALA A 76 4.98 -4.07 8.16
CA ALA A 76 4.76 -3.88 6.74
C ALA A 76 6.08 -3.90 5.94
N TYR A 77 7.12 -3.20 6.41
CA TYR A 77 8.42 -3.19 5.76
C TYR A 77 9.07 -4.58 5.72
N ARG A 78 9.04 -5.33 6.83
CA ARG A 78 9.53 -6.72 6.88
C ARG A 78 8.84 -7.61 5.85
N ARG A 79 7.51 -7.52 5.74
CA ARG A 79 6.75 -8.26 4.72
C ARG A 79 7.13 -7.83 3.30
N GLY A 80 7.35 -6.54 3.07
CA GLY A 80 7.82 -6.02 1.79
C GLY A 80 9.20 -6.57 1.40
N ILE A 81 10.14 -6.61 2.34
CA ILE A 81 11.47 -7.20 2.17
C ILE A 81 11.36 -8.68 1.80
N GLU A 82 10.56 -9.44 2.55
CA GLU A 82 10.32 -10.86 2.26
C GLU A 82 9.76 -11.09 0.85
N GLN A 83 8.75 -10.30 0.44
CA GLN A 83 8.19 -10.40 -0.91
C GLN A 83 9.21 -10.01 -1.97
N ALA A 84 9.95 -8.92 -1.77
CA ALA A 84 10.98 -8.47 -2.70
C ALA A 84 12.05 -9.55 -2.91
N ILE A 85 12.54 -10.18 -1.83
CA ILE A 85 13.51 -11.29 -1.93
C ILE A 85 12.89 -12.50 -2.63
N LYS A 86 11.68 -12.92 -2.23
CA LYS A 86 10.97 -14.07 -2.82
C LYS A 86 10.84 -13.96 -4.34
N HIS A 87 10.63 -12.75 -4.85
CA HIS A 87 10.40 -12.49 -6.27
C HIS A 87 11.63 -11.96 -7.02
N GLY A 88 12.81 -11.89 -6.38
CA GLY A 88 14.07 -11.56 -7.06
C GLY A 88 14.31 -10.06 -7.25
N HIS A 89 13.81 -9.23 -6.33
CA HIS A 89 13.96 -7.78 -6.29
C HIS A 89 14.90 -7.31 -5.16
N PRO A 90 16.20 -7.68 -5.16
CA PRO A 90 17.10 -7.40 -4.03
C PRO A 90 17.36 -5.90 -3.80
N SER A 91 17.33 -5.08 -4.85
CA SER A 91 17.45 -3.62 -4.71
C SER A 91 16.28 -3.04 -3.92
N MET A 92 15.06 -3.53 -4.17
CA MET A 92 13.88 -3.12 -3.41
C MET A 92 13.95 -3.61 -1.97
N ALA A 93 14.43 -4.83 -1.73
CA ALA A 93 14.65 -5.33 -0.38
C ALA A 93 15.61 -4.41 0.40
N ALA A 94 16.74 -4.01 -0.19
CA ALA A 94 17.69 -3.10 0.43
C ALA A 94 17.11 -1.70 0.71
N GLU A 95 16.31 -1.15 -0.21
CA GLU A 95 15.61 0.13 0.01
C GLU A 95 14.64 0.05 1.21
N LEU A 96 13.90 -1.05 1.31
CA LEU A 96 12.96 -1.26 2.42
C LEU A 96 13.67 -1.56 3.74
N GLU A 97 14.83 -2.21 3.72
CA GLU A 97 15.70 -2.39 4.88
C GLU A 97 16.19 -1.04 5.41
N GLY A 98 16.68 -0.16 4.53
CA GLY A 98 17.07 1.20 4.93
C GLY A 98 15.91 1.96 5.56
N ALA A 99 14.72 1.91 4.95
CA ALA A 99 13.53 2.54 5.53
C ALA A 99 13.12 1.96 6.88
N LEU A 100 13.35 0.66 7.12
CA LEU A 100 13.05 -0.01 8.38
C LEU A 100 14.03 0.39 9.51
N GLU A 101 15.30 0.64 9.17
CA GLU A 101 16.35 1.07 10.10
C GLU A 101 16.13 2.51 10.61
N GLU A 102 15.44 3.35 9.84
CA GLU A 102 15.14 4.74 10.19
C GLU A 102 13.96 4.92 11.16
N ILE A 103 13.23 3.83 11.48
CA ILE A 103 12.10 3.80 12.43
C ILE A 103 12.62 3.52 13.83
#